data_AF-A0A345DYF8-F1
#
_entry.id   AF-A0A345DYF8-F1
#
_cell.length_a   1.000
_cell.length_b   1.000
_cell.length_c   1.000
_cell.angle_alpha   90.00
_cell.angle_beta   90.00
_cell.angle_gamma   90.00
#
_symmetry.space_group_name_H-M   'P 1'
#
loop_
_entity.id
_entity.type
_entity.pdbx_description
1 polymer ?
#
loop_
_entity_poly.entity_id
_entity_poly.type
_entity_poly.pdbx_seq_one_letter_code
_entity_poly.pdbx_strand_id
1 'polypeptide(L)' 'MNRTCPNCGTDLVAFGALPDDVRERLEADPGRQRQSVAHRRERHTACPDCELEIHGCGQPYAVPEPTPE' A
#
# COMPACT_ATOMS: atom_id res chain seq x y z
N MET A 1 1.85 -16.21 -6.56
CA MET A 1 0.50 -15.70 -6.88
C MET A 1 0.60 -14.20 -7.07
N ASN A 2 0.29 -13.68 -8.26
CA ASN A 2 0.20 -12.24 -8.49
C ASN A 2 -0.96 -11.72 -7.65
N ARG A 3 -0.61 -10.97 -6.60
CA ARG A 3 -1.58 -10.26 -5.79
C ARG A 3 -1.90 -9.00 -6.58
N THR A 4 -2.95 -9.04 -7.38
CA THR A 4 -3.45 -7.85 -8.05
C THR A 4 -4.15 -6.95 -7.06
N CYS A 5 -4.00 -5.64 -7.25
CA CYS A 5 -4.59 -4.62 -6.43
C CYS A 5 -6.11 -4.70 -6.56
N PRO A 6 -6.86 -4.84 -5.45
CA PRO A 6 -8.32 -4.94 -5.51
C PRO A 6 -8.99 -3.62 -5.94
N ASN A 7 -8.25 -2.50 -5.95
CA ASN A 7 -8.78 -1.19 -6.31
C ASN A 7 -8.66 -0.89 -7.81
N CYS A 8 -7.48 -1.12 -8.41
CA CYS A 8 -7.20 -0.76 -9.80
C CYS A 8 -6.76 -1.95 -10.69
N GLY A 9 -6.57 -3.14 -10.12
CA GLY A 9 -6.14 -4.33 -10.86
C GLY A 9 -4.63 -4.42 -11.15
N THR A 10 -3.84 -3.41 -10.81
CA THR A 10 -2.37 -3.39 -10.98
C THR A 10 -1.66 -4.42 -10.09
N ASP A 11 -0.50 -4.92 -10.49
CA ASP A 11 0.30 -5.84 -9.67
C ASP A 11 0.82 -5.17 -8.38
N LEU A 12 0.60 -5.82 -7.24
CA LEU A 12 1.09 -5.34 -5.95
C LEU A 12 2.55 -5.71 -5.78
N VAL A 13 3.36 -4.72 -5.40
CA VAL A 13 4.78 -4.90 -5.11
C VAL A 13 5.04 -4.81 -3.61
N ALA A 14 6.19 -5.28 -3.15
CA ALA A 14 6.61 -5.03 -1.77
C ALA A 14 6.69 -3.52 -1.52
N PHE A 15 6.31 -3.05 -0.33
CA PHE A 15 6.34 -1.62 -0.02
C PHE A 15 7.76 -1.04 -0.18
N GLY A 16 8.79 -1.79 0.22
CA GLY A 16 10.19 -1.42 -0.01
C GLY A 16 10.65 -1.44 -1.47
N ALA A 17 9.87 -2.03 -2.38
CA ALA A 17 10.15 -2.11 -3.81
C ALA A 17 9.35 -1.08 -4.63
N LEU A 18 8.58 -0.21 -3.97
CA LEU A 18 7.93 0.93 -4.62
C LEU A 18 8.97 1.92 -5.16
N PRO A 19 8.61 2.71 -6.20
CA PRO A 19 9.37 3.89 -6.59
C PRO A 19 9.56 4.82 -5.39
N ASP A 20 10.75 5.41 -5.25
CA ASP A 20 11.09 6.25 -4.09
C ASP A 20 10.07 7.38 -3.87
N ASP A 21 9.62 8.06 -4.94
CA ASP A 21 8.63 9.14 -4.88
C ASP A 21 7.29 8.70 -4.25
N VAL A 22 6.77 7.54 -4.69
CA VAL A 22 5.52 6.96 -4.17
C VAL A 22 5.69 6.49 -2.73
N ARG A 23 6.84 5.86 -2.44
CA ARG A 23 7.16 5.38 -1.09
C ARG A 23 7.26 6.54 -0.10
N GLU A 24 7.99 7.60 -0.46
CA GLU A 24 8.17 8.78 0.39
C GLU A 24 6.83 9.47 0.69
N ARG A 25 5.94 9.61 -0.30
CA ARG A 25 4.58 10.11 -0.11
C ARG A 25 3.79 9.24 0.88
N LEU A 26 3.84 7.92 0.72
CA LEU A 26 3.16 6.97 1.59
C LEU A 26 3.74 6.90 3.01
N GLU A 27 5.02 7.18 3.18
CA GLU A 27 5.72 7.26 4.46
C GLU A 27 5.42 8.58 5.17
N ALA A 28 5.28 9.68 4.43
CA ALA A 28 4.95 10.99 4.94
C ALA A 28 3.48 11.12 5.38
N ASP A 29 2.58 10.26 4.90
CA ASP A 29 1.15 10.29 5.25
C ASP A 29 0.92 9.96 6.74
N PRO A 30 0.51 10.92 7.58
CA PRO A 30 0.32 10.70 9.01
C PRO A 30 -0.89 9.82 9.32
N GLY A 31 -1.86 9.70 8.41
CA GLY A 31 -3.03 8.83 8.55
C GLY A 31 -2.68 7.34 8.43
N ARG A 32 -1.61 7.01 7.70
CA ARG A 32 -1.08 5.66 7.47
C ARG A 32 0.08 5.28 8.41
N GLN A 33 0.63 6.25 9.15
CA GLN A 33 1.68 6.04 10.15
C GLN A 33 1.20 5.44 11.48
N ARG A 34 0.29 4.45 11.43
CA ARG A 34 -0.08 3.66 12.62
C ARG A 34 0.97 2.61 12.99
N GLN A 35 1.88 2.28 12.06
CA GLN A 35 3.01 1.40 12.29
C GLN A 35 4.30 2.04 11.75
N SER A 36 5.43 1.70 12.36
CA SER A 36 6.74 2.20 11.95
C SER A 36 7.01 1.90 10.47
N VAL A 37 7.64 2.86 9.80
CA VAL A 37 8.05 2.77 8.39
C VAL A 37 8.84 1.48 8.10
N ALA A 38 9.76 1.10 8.99
CA ALA A 38 10.53 -0.14 8.87
C ALA A 38 9.61 -1.38 8.79
N HIS A 39 8.58 -1.44 9.64
CA HIS A 39 7.62 -2.56 9.64
C HIS A 39 6.84 -2.62 8.33
N ARG A 40 6.40 -1.46 7.81
CA ARG A 40 5.69 -1.36 6.53
C ARG A 40 6.56 -1.85 5.37
N ARG A 41 7.83 -1.43 5.32
CA ARG A 41 8.79 -1.87 4.28
C ARG A 41 8.99 -3.38 4.25
N GLU A 42 9.07 -4.04 5.41
CA GLU A 42 9.34 -5.48 5.50
C GLU A 42 8.10 -6.37 5.40
N ARG A 43 6.95 -5.85 5.82
CA ARG A 43 5.75 -6.68 6.02
C ARG A 43 4.61 -6.29 5.10
N HIS A 44 4.64 -5.15 4.43
CA HIS A 44 3.52 -4.68 3.61
C HIS A 44 3.84 -4.76 2.12
N THR A 45 2.78 -4.89 1.33
CA THR A 45 2.76 -4.71 -0.11
C THR A 45 1.95 -3.47 -0.44
N ALA A 46 2.27 -2.81 -1.54
CA ALA A 46 1.54 -1.64 -1.98
C ALA A 46 1.36 -1.62 -3.49
N CYS A 47 0.31 -0.94 -3.92
CA CYS A 47 0.08 -0.65 -5.33
C CYS A 47 0.87 0.59 -5.72
N PRO A 48 1.73 0.52 -6.74
CA PRO A 48 2.48 1.70 -7.22
C PRO A 48 1.57 2.71 -7.95
N ASP A 49 0.38 2.31 -8.38
CA ASP A 49 -0.51 3.11 -9.21
C ASP A 49 -1.52 3.90 -8.39
N CYS A 50 -2.25 3.22 -7.50
CA CYS A 50 -3.27 3.83 -6.66
C CYS A 50 -2.85 3.99 -5.19
N GLU A 51 -1.56 3.79 -4.89
CA GLU A 51 -0.97 4.00 -3.56
C GLU A 51 -1.67 3.21 -2.43
N LEU A 52 -2.32 2.09 -2.76
CA LEU A 52 -3.04 1.26 -1.79
C LEU A 52 -2.06 0.40 -1.00
N GLU A 53 -2.05 0.52 0.33
CA GLU A 53 -1.23 -0.32 1.20
C GLU A 53 -2.00 -1.54 1.72
N ILE A 54 -1.38 -2.70 1.62
CA ILE A 54 -1.93 -4.00 2.01
C ILE A 54 -0.91 -4.73 2.87
N HIS A 55 -1.32 -5.22 4.03
CA HIS A 55 -0.46 -6.06 4.85
C HIS A 55 -0.04 -7.32 4.08
N GLY A 56 1.18 -7.81 4.34
CA GLY A 56 1.71 -9.02 3.73
C GLY A 56 0.89 -10.28 4.05
N CYS A 57 0.08 -10.26 5.11
CA CYS A 57 -0.92 -11.30 5.39
C CYS A 57 -2.13 -11.26 4.43
N GLY A 58 -2.31 -10.19 3.65
CA GLY A 58 -3.37 -10.02 2.65
C GLY A 58 -4.55 -9.17 3.10
N GLN A 59 -4.49 -8.57 4.28
CA GLN A 59 -5.51 -7.64 4.74
C GLN A 59 -5.19 -6.20 4.29
N PRO A 60 -6.11 -5.50 3.60
CA PRO A 60 -5.92 -4.09 3.25
C PRO A 60 -5.89 -3.22 4.52
N TYR A 61 -4.94 -2.27 4.59
CA TYR A 61 -4.78 -1.37 5.74
C TYR A 61 -5.93 -0.36 5.86
N ALA A 62 -6.41 0.07 4.70
CA ALA A 62 -7.62 0.85 4.53
C ALA A 62 -8.11 0.56 3.11
N VAL A 63 -9.26 -0.08 2.96
CA VAL A 63 -10.01 0.07 1.72
C VAL A 63 -10.54 1.50 1.80
N PRO A 64 -10.14 2.44 0.92
CA PRO A 64 -10.85 3.72 0.87
C PRO A 64 -12.34 3.38 0.70
N GLU A 65 -13.21 4.02 1.48
CA GLU A 65 -14.65 3.84 1.29
C GLU A 65 -14.94 4.03 -0.20
N PRO A 66 -15.66 3.09 -0.87
CA PRO A 66 -16.01 3.31 -2.26
C PRO A 66 -16.79 4.62 -2.29
N THR A 67 -16.29 5.62 -3.01
CA THR A 67 -17.03 6.85 -3.26
C THR A 67 -18.36 6.44 -3.89
N PRO A 68 -19.51 6.63 -3.22
CA PRO A 68 -20.80 6.41 -3.84
C PRO A 68 -20.94 7.49 -4.92
N GLU A 69 -21.26 7.06 -6.14
CA GLU A 69 -21.68 7.95 -7.24
C GLU A 69 -23.01 8.64 -6.90
#